data_AF-A0A9E1T5P1-F1
#
_entry.id   AF-A0A9E1T5P1-F1
#
_cell.length_a   1.000
_cell.length_b   1.000
_cell.length_c   1.000
_cell.angle_alpha   90.00
_cell.angle_beta   90.00
_cell.angle_gamma   90.00
#
_symmetry.space_group_name_H-M   'P 1'
#
loop_
_entity.id
_entity.type
_entity.pdbx_description
1 polymer ?
#
loop_
_entity_poly.entity_id
_entity_poly.type
_entity_poly.pdbx_seq_one_letter_code
_entity_poly.pdbx_strand_id
1 'polypeptide(L)'
;MIQLCLLLILTLAPASAPTVSANEIEPIAVEGVQQLVAYSEHIISGAKPSTPIGFESLSALGVRTILCVDGVAPDSGAAEKVGIATIHIPLKYSQPTASQILDIVTAISREYKQHPIYIHCHKGKHRSA
;
A
#
# COMPACT_ATOMS: atom_id res chain seq x y z
N MET A 1 -25.70 -4.85 52.65
CA MET A 1 -26.39 -4.99 51.34
C MET A 1 -25.71 -4.03 50.36
N ILE A 2 -24.41 -4.17 50.08
CA ILE A 2 -23.82 -4.91 48.95
C ILE A 2 -24.67 -4.81 47.67
N GLN A 3 -24.24 -3.97 46.73
CA GLN A 3 -24.24 -4.34 45.30
C GLN A 3 -23.11 -3.57 44.62
N LEU A 4 -21.95 -4.23 44.53
CA LEU A 4 -20.78 -3.80 43.79
C LEU A 4 -21.06 -4.02 42.30
N CYS A 5 -21.30 -2.94 41.54
CA CYS A 5 -21.54 -3.01 40.10
C CYS A 5 -20.17 -3.01 39.39
N LEU A 6 -19.72 -4.20 38.99
CA LEU A 6 -18.46 -4.40 38.27
C LEU A 6 -18.65 -3.96 36.81
N LEU A 7 -18.19 -2.76 36.46
CA LEU A 7 -18.10 -2.30 35.07
C LEU A 7 -16.95 -3.04 34.39
N LEU A 8 -17.29 -3.99 33.52
CA LEU A 8 -16.36 -4.68 32.64
C LEU A 8 -15.90 -3.67 31.57
N ILE A 9 -14.75 -3.04 31.78
CA ILE A 9 -14.07 -2.24 30.76
C ILE A 9 -13.41 -3.22 29.79
N LEU A 10 -14.05 -3.46 28.65
CA LEU A 10 -13.46 -4.20 27.54
C LEU A 10 -12.39 -3.31 26.92
N THR A 11 -11.12 -3.49 27.30
CA THR A 11 -9.99 -2.80 26.67
C THR A 11 -9.84 -3.35 25.26
N LEU A 12 -10.37 -2.63 24.28
CA LEU A 12 -10.09 -2.86 22.86
C LEU A 12 -8.61 -2.50 22.65
N ALA A 13 -7.73 -3.50 22.65
CA ALA A 13 -6.35 -3.31 22.22
C ALA A 13 -6.40 -2.82 20.76
N PRO A 14 -5.68 -1.73 20.39
CA PRO A 14 -5.57 -1.38 18.99
C PRO A 14 -4.97 -2.58 18.26
N ALA A 15 -5.64 -3.05 17.21
CA ALA A 15 -5.06 -4.06 16.34
C ALA A 15 -3.71 -3.53 15.88
N SER A 16 -2.62 -4.17 16.30
CA SER A 16 -1.29 -3.84 15.83
C SER A 16 -1.31 -3.97 14.31
N ALA A 17 -1.23 -2.85 13.61
CA ALA A 17 -1.12 -2.85 12.17
C ALA A 17 0.09 -3.73 11.80
N PRO A 18 -0.04 -4.62 10.80
CA PRO A 18 1.09 -5.42 10.35
C PRO A 18 2.24 -4.48 10.03
N THR A 19 3.33 -4.62 10.78
CA THR A 19 4.54 -3.83 10.53
C THR A 19 5.33 -4.59 9.49
N VAL A 20 5.52 -3.94 8.35
CA VAL A 20 6.20 -4.51 7.20
C VAL A 20 7.71 -4.38 7.42
N SER A 21 8.40 -5.50 7.63
CA SER A 21 9.85 -5.54 7.85
C SER A 21 10.61 -5.51 6.53
N ALA A 22 11.59 -4.61 6.41
CA ALA A 22 12.33 -4.30 5.18
C ALA A 22 13.20 -5.43 4.58
N ASN A 23 13.23 -6.62 5.18
CA ASN A 23 14.04 -7.76 4.72
C ASN A 23 13.19 -8.93 4.17
N GLU A 24 11.87 -8.75 4.05
CA GLU A 24 10.98 -9.78 3.52
C GLU A 24 10.78 -9.60 2.01
N ILE A 25 11.61 -10.29 1.21
CA ILE A 25 11.45 -10.39 -0.25
C ILE A 25 10.30 -11.35 -0.62
N GLU A 26 9.84 -12.13 0.36
CA GLU A 26 8.69 -13.02 0.19
C GLU A 26 7.37 -12.26 0.29
N PRO A 27 6.32 -12.66 -0.47
CA PRO A 27 5.03 -12.02 -0.39
C PRO A 27 4.40 -12.11 1.01
N ILE A 28 3.99 -10.96 1.54
CA ILE A 28 3.23 -10.82 2.77
C ILE A 28 1.74 -10.97 2.44
N ALA A 29 1.04 -11.81 3.20
CA ALA A 29 -0.40 -11.99 3.05
C ALA A 29 -1.14 -10.77 3.63
N VAL A 30 -1.73 -9.96 2.74
CA VAL A 30 -2.55 -8.80 3.09
C VAL A 30 -3.91 -8.92 2.42
N GLU A 31 -4.99 -8.75 3.17
CA GLU A 31 -6.33 -8.91 2.64
C GLU A 31 -6.60 -7.89 1.52
N GLY A 32 -7.14 -8.38 0.40
CA GLY A 32 -7.46 -7.56 -0.77
C GLY A 32 -6.26 -7.13 -1.62
N VAL A 33 -5.03 -7.50 -1.23
CA VAL A 33 -3.79 -7.17 -1.96
C VAL A 33 -2.94 -8.41 -2.20
N GLN A 34 -2.87 -8.84 -3.46
CA GLN A 34 -2.07 -10.00 -3.85
C GLN A 34 -0.61 -9.60 -4.12
N GLN A 35 0.32 -10.53 -3.86
CA GLN A 35 1.75 -10.35 -4.17
C GLN A 35 2.34 -9.11 -3.49
N LEU A 36 1.89 -8.79 -2.28
CA LEU A 36 2.44 -7.65 -1.54
C LEU A 36 3.85 -7.99 -1.08
N VAL A 37 4.85 -7.25 -1.54
CA VAL A 37 6.26 -7.43 -1.18
C VAL A 37 6.80 -6.12 -0.64
N ALA A 38 7.67 -6.20 0.36
CA ALA A 38 8.30 -5.06 0.98
C ALA A 38 9.78 -5.02 0.65
N TYR A 39 10.16 -4.09 -0.21
CA TYR A 39 11.57 -3.91 -0.57
C TYR A 39 12.32 -3.05 0.44
N SER A 40 11.60 -2.23 1.20
CA SER A 40 12.10 -1.47 2.35
C SER A 40 10.94 -1.03 3.23
N GLU A 41 11.23 -0.38 4.35
CA GLU A 41 10.21 0.25 5.22
C GLU A 41 9.39 1.33 4.48
N HIS A 42 9.88 1.82 3.33
CA HIS A 42 9.26 2.93 2.60
C HIS A 42 8.76 2.54 1.21
N ILE A 43 9.05 1.33 0.73
CA ILE A 43 8.70 0.89 -0.63
C ILE A 43 8.03 -0.47 -0.54
N ILE A 44 6.74 -0.48 -0.85
CA ILE A 44 5.90 -1.66 -0.92
C ILE A 44 5.46 -1.83 -2.38
N SER A 45 5.41 -3.08 -2.86
CA SER A 45 4.94 -3.42 -4.20
C SER A 45 3.84 -4.46 -4.15
N GLY A 46 2.99 -4.53 -5.18
CA GLY A 46 2.09 -5.67 -5.37
C GLY A 46 1.11 -5.54 -6.53
N ALA A 47 0.04 -6.33 -6.50
CA ALA A 47 -1.01 -6.32 -7.50
C ALA A 47 -1.98 -5.15 -7.31
N LYS A 48 -2.81 -4.88 -8.32
CA LYS A 48 -3.91 -3.94 -8.19
C LYS A 48 -4.81 -4.34 -7.00
N PRO A 49 -5.15 -3.42 -6.07
CA PRO A 49 -6.14 -3.69 -5.03
C PRO A 49 -7.46 -4.11 -5.66
N SER A 50 -7.99 -5.26 -5.25
CA SER A 50 -9.10 -5.92 -5.96
C SER A 50 -10.48 -5.51 -5.43
N THR A 51 -10.53 -5.03 -4.19
CA THR A 51 -11.74 -4.70 -3.43
C THR A 51 -11.49 -3.45 -2.58
N PRO A 52 -12.53 -2.79 -2.04
CA PRO A 52 -12.36 -1.68 -1.09
C PRO A 52 -11.44 -2.04 0.09
N ILE A 53 -11.55 -3.27 0.59
CA ILE A 53 -10.70 -3.82 1.66
C ILE A 53 -9.21 -3.74 1.31
N GLY A 54 -8.84 -3.93 0.04
CA GLY A 54 -7.43 -3.80 -0.36
C GLY A 54 -6.88 -2.38 -0.15
N PHE A 55 -7.69 -1.35 -0.40
CA PHE A 55 -7.31 0.03 -0.15
C PHE A 55 -7.27 0.36 1.35
N GLU A 56 -8.23 -0.18 2.12
CA GLU A 56 -8.25 -0.05 3.59
C GLU A 56 -7.00 -0.70 4.22
N SER A 57 -6.65 -1.91 3.78
CA SER A 57 -5.43 -2.62 4.19
C SER A 57 -4.17 -1.78 3.91
N LEU A 58 -4.06 -1.18 2.72
CA LEU A 58 -2.93 -0.29 2.39
C LEU A 58 -2.91 0.96 3.29
N SER A 59 -4.07 1.56 3.55
CA SER A 59 -4.17 2.72 4.45
C SER A 59 -3.72 2.38 5.88
N ALA A 60 -4.10 1.18 6.37
CA ALA A 60 -3.69 0.64 7.67
C ALA A 60 -2.19 0.33 7.74
N LEU A 61 -1.56 -0.02 6.61
CA LEU A 61 -0.10 -0.13 6.46
C LEU A 61 0.62 1.23 6.42
N GLY A 62 -0.11 2.34 6.56
CA GLY A 62 0.45 3.69 6.54
C GLY A 62 0.64 4.26 5.14
N VAL A 63 0.20 3.57 4.09
CA VAL A 63 0.30 4.09 2.71
C VAL A 63 -0.58 5.31 2.56
N ARG A 64 -0.03 6.37 1.97
CA ARG A 64 -0.76 7.60 1.60
C ARG A 64 -0.76 7.88 0.11
N THR A 65 0.13 7.22 -0.63
CA THR A 65 0.25 7.36 -2.08
C THR A 65 0.36 5.98 -2.73
N ILE A 66 -0.52 5.73 -3.70
CA ILE A 66 -0.45 4.60 -4.61
C ILE A 66 0.14 5.07 -5.94
N LEU A 67 1.22 4.43 -6.38
CA LEU A 67 1.82 4.60 -7.69
C LEU A 67 1.41 3.45 -8.61
N CYS A 68 0.44 3.69 -9.48
CA CYS A 68 0.06 2.75 -10.54
C CYS A 68 1.05 2.85 -11.69
N VAL A 69 1.73 1.74 -11.99
CA VAL A 69 2.61 1.59 -13.17
C VAL A 69 2.00 0.72 -14.26
N ASP A 70 0.72 0.34 -14.12
CA ASP A 70 -0.01 -0.36 -15.16
C ASP A 70 -0.24 0.53 -16.39
N GLY A 71 -0.39 -0.09 -17.56
CA GLY A 71 -0.77 0.60 -18.79
C GLY A 71 -2.23 1.01 -18.79
N VAL A 72 -3.05 0.38 -17.93
CA VAL A 72 -4.43 0.77 -17.67
C VAL A 72 -4.46 1.76 -16.51
N ALA A 73 -5.10 2.91 -16.72
CA ALA A 73 -5.29 3.89 -15.66
C ALA A 73 -6.06 3.28 -14.47
N PRO A 74 -5.67 3.58 -13.22
CA PRO A 74 -6.39 3.11 -12.05
C PRO A 74 -7.70 3.91 -11.88
N ASP A 75 -8.69 3.30 -11.22
CA ASP A 75 -9.81 4.04 -10.66
C ASP A 75 -9.38 4.59 -9.30
N SER A 76 -9.17 5.91 -9.21
CA SER A 76 -8.69 6.57 -7.99
C SER A 76 -9.79 6.76 -6.95
N GLY A 77 -11.07 6.63 -7.31
CA GLY A 77 -12.18 6.95 -6.42
C GLY A 77 -12.26 6.05 -5.19
N ALA A 78 -11.79 4.79 -5.29
CA ALA A 78 -11.71 3.89 -4.14
C ALA A 78 -10.56 4.24 -3.19
N ALA A 79 -9.41 4.67 -3.73
CA ALA A 79 -8.26 5.11 -2.96
C ALA A 79 -8.53 6.43 -2.23
N GLU A 80 -9.16 7.38 -2.91
CA GLU A 80 -9.49 8.70 -2.35
C GLU A 80 -10.42 8.60 -1.14
N LYS A 81 -11.40 7.68 -1.17
CA LYS A 81 -12.33 7.44 -0.05
C LYS A 81 -11.65 7.04 1.25
N VAL A 82 -10.46 6.44 1.17
CA VAL A 82 -9.66 6.02 2.34
C VAL A 82 -8.44 6.92 2.57
N GLY A 83 -8.42 8.10 1.94
CA GLY A 83 -7.37 9.11 2.13
C GLY A 83 -6.06 8.80 1.42
N ILE A 84 -6.10 8.00 0.34
CA ILE A 84 -4.91 7.66 -0.45
C ILE A 84 -4.91 8.42 -1.77
N ALA A 85 -3.83 9.16 -2.03
CA ALA A 85 -3.57 9.79 -3.32
C ALA A 85 -3.13 8.74 -4.36
N THR A 86 -3.50 8.95 -5.62
CA THR A 86 -3.11 8.05 -6.73
C THR A 86 -2.29 8.79 -7.77
N ILE A 87 -1.14 8.23 -8.11
CA ILE A 87 -0.26 8.68 -9.20
C ILE A 87 -0.26 7.59 -10.29
N HIS A 88 -0.35 7.98 -11.55
CA HIS A 88 -0.28 7.04 -12.68
C HIS A 88 0.91 7.34 -13.58
N ILE A 89 1.89 6.43 -13.61
CA ILE A 89 3.06 6.48 -14.50
C ILE A 89 3.10 5.18 -15.30
N PRO A 90 2.42 5.08 -16.45
CA PRO A 90 2.23 3.82 -17.15
C PRO A 90 3.54 3.27 -17.71
N LEU A 91 3.91 2.05 -17.32
CA LEU A 91 5.06 1.32 -17.85
C LEU A 91 4.65 0.27 -18.89
N LYS A 92 5.49 0.13 -19.92
CA LYS A 92 5.45 -1.01 -20.86
C LYS A 92 6.22 -2.20 -20.25
N TYR A 93 6.21 -3.33 -20.94
CA TYR A 93 7.08 -4.47 -20.58
C TYR A 93 8.54 -4.25 -21.01
N SER A 94 8.80 -3.29 -21.90
CA SER A 94 10.15 -2.83 -22.20
C SER A 94 10.72 -2.00 -21.05
N GLN A 95 12.01 -1.67 -21.12
CA GLN A 95 12.65 -0.79 -20.15
C GLN A 95 11.91 0.56 -20.03
N PRO A 96 11.76 1.11 -18.81
CA PRO A 96 11.28 2.47 -18.60
C PRO A 96 12.18 3.51 -19.27
N THR A 97 11.59 4.61 -19.75
CA THR A 97 12.37 5.74 -20.26
C THR A 97 13.03 6.51 -19.11
N ALA A 98 14.07 7.29 -19.41
CA ALA A 98 14.73 8.14 -18.41
C ALA A 98 13.75 9.10 -17.70
N SER A 99 12.76 9.64 -18.42
CA SER A 99 11.72 10.50 -17.83
C SER A 99 10.84 9.71 -16.86
N GLN A 100 10.41 8.50 -17.23
CA GLN A 100 9.58 7.67 -16.35
C GLN A 100 10.33 7.28 -15.08
N ILE A 101 11.63 6.96 -15.20
CA ILE A 101 12.48 6.70 -14.03
C ILE A 101 12.53 7.94 -13.14
N LEU A 102 12.74 9.12 -13.70
CA LEU A 102 12.77 10.37 -12.94
C LEU A 102 11.45 10.65 -12.24
N ASP A 103 10.32 10.45 -12.92
CA ASP A 103 8.98 10.66 -12.36
C ASP A 103 8.71 9.69 -11.20
N ILE A 104 9.07 8.41 -11.36
CA ILE A 104 8.95 7.38 -10.31
C ILE A 104 9.83 7.73 -9.10
N VAL A 105 11.09 8.05 -9.33
CA VAL A 105 12.02 8.43 -8.25
C VAL A 105 11.54 9.69 -7.54
N THR A 106 10.98 10.66 -8.27
CA THR A 106 10.38 11.86 -7.69
C THR A 106 9.18 11.54 -6.81
N ALA A 107 8.27 10.67 -7.28
CA ALA A 107 7.12 10.22 -6.51
C ALA A 107 7.55 9.53 -5.21
N ILE A 108 8.50 8.59 -5.29
CA ILE A 108 9.06 7.90 -4.13
C ILE A 108 9.72 8.89 -3.16
N SER A 109 10.51 9.84 -3.69
CA SER A 109 11.26 10.80 -2.87
C SER A 109 10.36 11.78 -2.11
N ARG A 110 9.16 12.08 -2.62
CA ARG A 110 8.19 12.96 -1.95
C ARG A 110 7.55 12.31 -0.72
N GLU A 111 7.37 10.99 -0.75
CA GLU A 111 6.83 10.22 0.39
C GLU A 111 7.92 9.80 1.38
N TYR A 112 9.17 9.80 0.94
CA TYR A 112 10.31 9.28 1.67
C TYR A 112 10.41 9.87 3.09
N LYS A 113 10.50 8.97 4.09
CA LYS A 113 10.47 9.22 5.54
C LYS A 113 9.13 9.57 6.19
N GLN A 114 8.06 9.81 5.41
CA GLN A 114 6.75 10.13 5.97
C GLN A 114 5.82 8.92 5.94
N HIS A 115 5.71 8.27 4.78
CA HIS A 115 4.79 7.17 4.53
C HIS A 115 5.43 6.17 3.56
N PRO A 116 5.14 4.87 3.67
CA PRO A 116 5.47 3.96 2.58
C PRO A 116 4.66 4.31 1.33
N ILE A 117 5.31 4.26 0.17
CA ILE A 117 4.64 4.31 -1.13
C ILE A 117 4.31 2.90 -1.60
N TYR A 118 3.09 2.70 -2.11
CA TYR A 118 2.68 1.42 -2.69
C TYR A 118 2.73 1.49 -4.21
N ILE A 119 3.57 0.66 -4.83
CA ILE A 119 3.73 0.60 -6.28
C ILE A 119 3.00 -0.64 -6.81
N HIS A 120 2.10 -0.49 -7.78
CA HIS A 120 1.41 -1.65 -8.33
C HIS A 120 1.34 -1.68 -9.85
N CYS A 121 1.29 -2.89 -10.38
CA CYS A 121 0.83 -3.17 -11.75
C CYS A 121 -0.41 -4.07 -11.69
N HIS A 122 -0.79 -4.71 -12.79
CA HIS A 122 -1.98 -5.57 -12.80
C HIS A 122 -1.89 -6.73 -11.77
N LYS A 123 -0.78 -7.48 -11.81
CA LYS A 123 -0.59 -8.72 -11.03
C LYS A 123 0.51 -8.65 -9.97
N GLY A 124 1.27 -7.56 -9.90
CA GLY A 124 2.36 -7.41 -8.93
C GLY A 124 3.61 -8.22 -9.19
N LYS A 125 3.82 -8.72 -10.42
CA LYS A 125 4.92 -9.67 -10.74
C LYS A 125 5.98 -9.16 -11.72
N HIS A 126 5.72 -8.02 -12.35
CA HIS A 126 6.54 -7.55 -13.47
C HIS A 126 6.91 -6.08 -13.25
N ARG A 127 6.07 -5.16 -13.74
CA ARG A 127 6.39 -3.73 -13.80
C ARG A 127 6.55 -3.04 -12.44
N SER A 128 5.96 -3.60 -11.39
CA SER A 128 6.04 -3.06 -10.04
C SER A 128 7.11 -3.74 -9.18
N ALA A 129 7.69 -4.86 -9.65
CA ALA A 129 8.70 -5.60 -8.91
C ALA A 129 10.07 -4.94 -9.02
#